data_AF-A0A351F8S7-F1
#
_entry.id   AF-A0A351F8S7-F1
#
_cell.length_a   1.000
_cell.length_b   1.000
_cell.length_c   1.000
_cell.angle_alpha   90.00
_cell.angle_beta   90.00
_cell.angle_gamma   90.00
#
_symmetry.space_group_name_H-M   'P 1'
#
loop_
_entity.id
_entity.type
_entity.pdbx_description
1 polymer ?
#
loop_
_entity_poly.entity_id
_entity_poly.type
_entity_poly.pdbx_seq_one_letter_code
_entity_poly.pdbx_strand_id
1 'polypeptide(L)'
;ILVIAALVQMVEIILKKYMPALYNALGIYLPLITTNCAVLGVVTLNVDNGYNFLQSLVCAIGGGVGFMIAMIMFAGVRSRLESCDIPKFLKGLPITLVAASLVSLSFLGFAGVVDKIFA
;
A
#
# COMPACT_ATOMS: atom_id res chain seq x y z
N ILE A 1 14.76 3.60 8.26
CA ILE A 1 13.59 4.03 9.09
C ILE A 1 13.64 5.53 9.40
N LEU A 2 14.71 6.08 9.99
CA LEU A 2 14.79 7.53 10.33
C LEU A 2 14.48 8.47 9.16
N VAL A 3 15.05 8.20 7.98
CA VAL A 3 14.79 9.00 6.75
C VAL A 3 13.30 8.94 6.37
N ILE A 4 12.66 7.77 6.48
CA ILE A 4 11.23 7.59 6.20
C ILE A 4 10.40 8.40 7.20
N ALA A 5 10.73 8.31 8.48
CA ALA A 5 10.05 9.04 9.54
C ALA A 5 10.11 10.56 9.33
N ALA A 6 11.29 11.10 8.97
CA ALA A 6 11.46 12.52 8.68
C ALA A 6 10.60 12.99 7.48
N LEU A 7 10.53 12.19 6.42
CA LEU A 7 9.71 12.52 5.25
C LEU A 7 8.21 12.44 5.54
N VAL A 8 7.76 11.40 6.25
CA VAL A 8 6.35 11.28 6.66
C VAL A 8 5.95 12.41 7.60
N GLN A 9 6.84 12.83 8.51
CA GLN A 9 6.61 13.97 9.39
C GLN A 9 6.44 15.27 8.61
N MET A 10 7.26 15.48 7.56
CA MET A 10 7.11 16.62 6.67
C MET A 10 5.73 16.59 5.97
N VAL A 11 5.33 15.43 5.47
CA VAL A 11 4.02 15.22 4.84
C VAL A 11 2.88 15.52 5.82
N GLU A 12 2.99 15.09 7.07
CA GLU A 12 2.00 15.37 8.12
C GLU A 12 1.77 16.88 8.33
N ILE A 13 2.85 17.66 8.40
CA ILE A 13 2.79 19.11 8.55
C ILE A 13 2.12 19.77 7.33
N ILE A 14 2.45 19.30 6.13
CA ILE A 14 1.86 19.77 4.87
C ILE A 14 0.35 19.46 4.86
N LEU A 15 -0.06 18.24 5.18
CA LEU A 15 -1.48 17.86 5.21
C LEU A 15 -2.27 18.68 6.22
N LYS A 16 -1.70 18.91 7.42
CA LYS A 16 -2.32 19.73 8.46
C LYS A 16 -2.60 21.16 8.00
N LYS A 17 -1.73 21.73 7.14
CA LYS A 17 -1.85 23.11 6.65
C LYS A 17 -2.74 23.24 5.42
N TYR A 18 -2.61 22.35 4.44
CA TYR A 18 -3.30 22.49 3.15
C TYR A 18 -4.61 21.70 3.07
N MET A 19 -4.73 20.58 3.79
CA MET A 19 -5.86 19.65 3.68
C MET A 19 -6.32 19.12 5.05
N PRO A 20 -6.91 19.98 5.91
CA PRO A 20 -7.28 19.60 7.27
C PRO A 20 -8.33 18.48 7.33
N ALA A 21 -9.21 18.38 6.33
CA ALA A 21 -10.19 17.29 6.24
C ALA A 21 -9.52 15.91 6.14
N LEU A 22 -8.45 15.79 5.35
CA LEU A 22 -7.72 14.53 5.17
C LEU A 22 -6.87 14.17 6.40
N TYR A 23 -6.27 15.18 7.03
CA TYR A 23 -5.52 14.99 8.28
C TYR A 23 -6.42 14.42 9.39
N ASN A 24 -7.65 14.94 9.53
CA ASN A 24 -8.61 14.43 10.51
C ASN A 24 -9.13 13.03 10.17
N ALA A 25 -9.27 12.70 8.88
CA ALA A 25 -9.71 11.39 8.43
C ALA A 25 -8.65 10.29 8.61
N LEU A 26 -7.36 10.60 8.34
CA LEU A 26 -6.29 9.63 8.51
C LEU A 26 -5.74 9.57 9.95
N GLY A 27 -5.74 10.67 10.72
CA GLY A 27 -5.37 10.69 12.13
C GLY A 27 -4.12 9.84 12.48
N ILE A 28 -4.33 8.78 13.27
CA ILE A 28 -3.28 7.87 13.77
C ILE A 28 -2.57 7.10 12.64
N TYR A 29 -3.16 7.01 11.46
CA TYR A 29 -2.55 6.32 10.32
C TYR A 29 -1.36 7.07 9.73
N LEU A 30 -1.25 8.39 9.86
CA LEU A 30 -0.10 9.16 9.32
C LEU A 30 1.23 8.70 9.92
N PRO A 31 1.40 8.66 11.26
CA PRO A 31 2.60 8.11 11.88
C PRO A 31 2.84 6.63 11.53
N LEU A 32 1.79 5.86 11.31
CA LEU A 32 1.88 4.44 10.97
C LEU A 32 2.43 4.19 9.56
N ILE A 33 2.44 5.19 8.67
CA ILE A 33 3.08 5.09 7.36
C ILE A 33 4.59 4.89 7.51
N THR A 34 5.21 5.42 8.58
CA THR A 34 6.66 5.32 8.81
C THR A 34 7.17 3.88 8.94
N THR A 35 6.31 2.97 9.40
CA THR A 35 6.60 1.55 9.62
C THR A 35 5.88 0.67 8.59
N ASN A 36 5.43 1.24 7.47
CA ASN A 36 4.76 0.48 6.42
C ASN A 36 5.71 -0.55 5.78
N CYS A 37 5.25 -1.80 5.70
CA CYS A 37 6.03 -2.92 5.18
C CYS A 37 6.38 -2.81 3.69
N ALA A 38 5.53 -2.18 2.87
CA ALA A 38 5.82 -1.98 1.46
C ALA A 38 6.93 -0.93 1.25
N VAL A 39 6.88 0.17 2.01
CA VAL A 39 7.92 1.23 1.94
C VAL A 39 9.28 0.67 2.37
N LEU A 40 9.31 -0.08 3.47
CA LEU A 40 10.54 -0.70 3.94
C LEU A 40 11.03 -1.80 2.98
N GLY A 41 10.12 -2.61 2.45
CA GLY A 41 10.43 -3.68 1.51
C GLY A 41 11.11 -3.19 0.23
N VAL A 42 10.61 -2.11 -0.38
CA VAL A 42 11.23 -1.54 -1.59
C VAL A 42 12.65 -1.03 -1.32
N VAL A 43 12.87 -0.41 -0.16
CA VAL A 43 14.22 0.04 0.24
C VAL A 43 15.16 -1.14 0.40
N THR A 44 14.72 -2.20 1.10
CA THR A 44 15.53 -3.41 1.29
C THR A 44 15.82 -4.11 -0.05
N LEU A 45 14.84 -4.22 -0.93
CA LEU A 45 15.01 -4.82 -2.27
C LEU A 45 16.00 -4.04 -3.14
N ASN A 46 15.97 -2.70 -3.11
CA ASN A 46 16.93 -1.89 -3.87
C ASN A 46 18.37 -2.09 -3.40
N VAL A 47 18.56 -2.28 -2.09
CA VAL A 47 19.88 -2.55 -1.48
C VAL A 47 20.34 -3.96 -1.82
N ASP A 48 19.47 -4.96 -1.68
CA ASP A 48 19.79 -6.37 -1.94
C ASP A 48 20.16 -6.62 -3.41
N ASN A 49 19.45 -5.98 -4.34
CA ASN A 49 19.72 -6.08 -5.78
C ASN A 49 20.87 -5.17 -6.26
N GLY A 50 21.48 -4.36 -5.38
CA GLY A 50 22.61 -3.49 -5.73
C GLY A 50 22.31 -2.44 -6.81
N TYR A 51 21.08 -1.93 -6.87
CA TYR A 51 20.66 -1.01 -7.93
C TYR A 51 21.36 0.36 -7.85
N ASN A 52 21.76 0.88 -9.01
CA ASN A 52 22.24 2.26 -9.13
C ASN A 52 21.14 3.27 -8.77
N PHE A 53 21.51 4.54 -8.53
CA PHE A 53 20.56 5.59 -8.14
C PHE A 53 19.36 5.71 -9.07
N LEU A 54 19.61 5.71 -10.39
CA LEU A 54 18.55 5.84 -11.40
C LEU A 54 17.60 4.63 -11.38
N GLN A 55 18.15 3.42 -11.24
CA GLN A 55 17.39 2.18 -11.21
C GLN A 55 16.58 2.06 -9.91
N SER A 56 17.16 2.47 -8.78
CA SER A 56 16.48 2.57 -7.49
C SER A 56 15.31 3.54 -7.52
N LEU A 57 15.45 4.68 -8.21
CA LEU A 57 14.38 5.67 -8.37
C LEU A 57 13.22 5.09 -9.20
N VAL A 58 13.52 4.44 -10.31
CA VAL A 58 12.49 3.77 -11.15
C VAL A 58 11.81 2.66 -10.37
N CYS A 59 12.55 1.83 -9.63
CA CYS A 59 11.98 0.78 -8.79
C CYS A 59 11.07 1.36 -7.68
N ALA A 60 11.48 2.46 -7.04
CA ALA A 60 10.68 3.12 -6.01
C ALA A 60 9.38 3.71 -6.55
N ILE A 61 9.43 4.37 -7.72
CA ILE A 61 8.23 4.91 -8.38
C ILE A 61 7.32 3.75 -8.82
N GLY A 62 7.88 2.71 -9.46
CA GLY A 62 7.13 1.53 -9.89
C GLY A 62 6.46 0.81 -8.72
N GLY A 63 7.19 0.58 -7.63
CA GLY A 63 6.66 -0.02 -6.40
C GLY A 63 5.57 0.84 -5.74
N GLY A 64 5.75 2.16 -5.71
CA GLY A 64 4.74 3.10 -5.21
C GLY A 64 3.45 3.11 -6.04
N VAL A 65 3.58 3.12 -7.37
CA VAL A 65 2.43 3.06 -8.29
C VAL A 65 1.72 1.71 -8.18
N GLY A 66 2.47 0.61 -8.11
CA GLY A 66 1.90 -0.73 -7.89
C GLY A 66 1.12 -0.82 -6.58
N PHE A 67 1.67 -0.29 -5.49
CA PHE A 67 0.98 -0.22 -4.20
C PHE A 67 -0.30 0.64 -4.26
N MET A 68 -0.26 1.77 -4.97
CA MET A 68 -1.43 2.63 -5.19
C MET A 68 -2.56 1.86 -5.90
N ILE A 69 -2.24 1.15 -6.99
CA ILE A 69 -3.22 0.37 -7.76
C ILE A 69 -3.81 -0.74 -6.89
N ALA A 70 -2.98 -1.46 -6.14
CA ALA A 70 -3.42 -2.51 -5.24
C ALA A 70 -4.40 -1.98 -4.17
N MET A 71 -4.10 -0.83 -3.57
CA MET A 71 -4.97 -0.19 -2.58
C MET A 71 -6.29 0.31 -3.17
N ILE A 72 -6.29 0.86 -4.39
CA ILE A 72 -7.52 1.28 -5.09
C ILE A 72 -8.42 0.06 -5.37
N MET A 73 -7.85 -1.05 -5.84
CA MET A 73 -8.60 -2.29 -6.04
C MET A 73 -9.20 -2.81 -4.73
N PHE A 74 -8.41 -2.82 -3.65
CA PHE A 74 -8.89 -3.26 -2.34
C PHE A 74 -10.00 -2.35 -1.80
N ALA A 75 -9.90 -1.03 -1.98
CA ALA A 75 -10.95 -0.09 -1.61
C ALA A 75 -12.26 -0.35 -2.38
N GLY A 76 -12.17 -0.65 -3.68
CA GLY A 76 -13.33 -1.02 -4.50
C GLY A 76 -14.01 -2.30 -4.01
N VAL A 77 -13.23 -3.34 -3.70
CA VAL A 77 -13.76 -4.59 -3.12
C VAL A 77 -14.40 -4.33 -1.77
N ARG A 78 -13.74 -3.57 -0.88
CA ARG A 78 -14.26 -3.20 0.44
C ARG A 78 -15.59 -2.45 0.35
N SER A 79 -15.71 -1.48 -0.55
CA SER A 79 -16.95 -0.72 -0.75
C SER A 79 -18.11 -1.63 -1.20
N ARG A 80 -17.83 -2.65 -2.02
CA ARG A 80 -18.86 -3.64 -2.38
C ARG A 80 -19.29 -4.51 -1.21
N LEU A 81 -18.35 -4.92 -0.35
CA LEU A 81 -18.66 -5.71 0.84
C LEU A 81 -19.62 -4.97 1.79
N GLU A 82 -19.50 -3.65 1.91
CA GLU A 82 -20.39 -2.85 2.77
C GLU A 82 -21.86 -2.90 2.32
N SER A 83 -22.12 -3.19 1.04
CA SER A 83 -23.46 -3.33 0.49
C SER A 83 -24.03 -4.76 0.58
N CYS A 84 -23.24 -5.74 1.05
CA CYS A 84 -23.63 -7.15 1.11
C CYS A 84 -24.16 -7.55 2.50
N ASP A 85 -25.10 -8.50 2.52
CA ASP A 85 -25.65 -9.04 3.76
C ASP A 85 -24.69 -10.06 4.41
N ILE A 86 -23.79 -9.56 5.25
CA ILE A 86 -22.76 -10.35 5.93
C ILE A 86 -23.30 -10.83 7.30
N PRO A 87 -23.11 -12.11 7.68
CA PRO A 87 -23.52 -12.60 8.99
C PRO A 87 -22.82 -11.82 10.12
N LYS A 88 -23.54 -11.56 11.22
CA LYS A 88 -23.12 -10.65 12.30
C LYS A 88 -21.72 -10.97 12.88
N PHE A 89 -21.33 -12.25 12.91
CA PHE A 89 -20.01 -12.69 13.42
C PHE A 89 -18.83 -12.30 12.51
N LEU A 90 -19.05 -12.11 11.20
CA LEU A 90 -17.99 -11.78 10.24
C LEU A 90 -17.90 -10.29 9.92
N LYS A 91 -18.81 -9.45 10.43
CA LYS A 91 -18.83 -8.02 10.14
C LYS A 91 -17.56 -7.31 10.64
N GLY A 92 -17.05 -6.40 9.83
CA GLY A 92 -15.87 -5.59 10.15
C GLY A 92 -14.56 -6.25 9.74
N LEU A 93 -13.66 -6.47 10.69
CA LEU A 93 -12.27 -6.88 10.43
C LEU A 93 -12.14 -8.28 9.78
N PRO A 94 -12.87 -9.32 10.23
CA PRO A 94 -12.73 -10.67 9.67
C PRO A 94 -13.03 -10.74 8.18
N ILE A 95 -14.15 -10.17 7.73
CA ILE A 95 -14.51 -10.19 6.30
C ILE A 95 -13.54 -9.34 5.45
N THR A 96 -12.98 -8.25 6.01
CA THR A 96 -12.00 -7.45 5.28
C THR A 96 -10.67 -8.18 5.08
N LEU A 97 -10.27 -9.04 6.03
CA LEU A 97 -9.09 -9.89 5.87
C LEU A 97 -9.31 -10.98 4.82
N VAL A 98 -10.51 -11.58 4.79
CA VAL A 98 -10.90 -12.54 3.74
C VAL A 98 -10.93 -11.86 2.36
N ALA A 99 -11.47 -10.64 2.27
CA ALA A 99 -11.43 -9.88 1.04
C ALA A 99 -9.99 -9.55 0.60
N ALA A 100 -9.11 -9.22 1.56
CA ALA A 100 -7.71 -8.94 1.27
C ALA A 100 -6.97 -10.17 0.72
N SER A 101 -7.25 -11.37 1.27
CA SER A 101 -6.64 -12.61 0.76
C SER A 101 -7.16 -12.97 -0.63
N LEU A 102 -8.45 -12.78 -0.92
CA LEU A 102 -9.00 -12.95 -2.26
C LEU A 102 -8.39 -11.97 -3.29
N VAL A 103 -8.18 -10.71 -2.89
CA VAL A 103 -7.48 -9.73 -3.71
C VAL A 103 -6.01 -10.13 -3.92
N SER A 104 -5.34 -10.69 -2.91
CA SER A 104 -3.96 -11.19 -3.08
C SER A 104 -3.89 -12.37 -4.06
N LEU A 105 -4.86 -13.29 -4.02
CA LEU A 105 -4.93 -14.42 -4.96
C LEU A 105 -5.09 -13.97 -6.41
N SER A 106 -5.81 -12.87 -6.68
CA SER A 106 -5.94 -12.37 -8.05
C SER A 106 -4.61 -11.85 -8.60
N PHE A 107 -3.73 -11.32 -7.75
CA PHE A 107 -2.39 -10.89 -8.16
C PHE A 107 -1.44 -12.05 -8.48
N LEU A 108 -1.61 -13.23 -7.86
CA LEU A 108 -0.81 -14.42 -8.20
C LEU A 108 -0.99 -14.87 -9.66
N GLY A 109 -2.15 -14.60 -10.26
CA GLY A 109 -2.39 -14.88 -11.69
C GLY A 109 -1.44 -14.13 -12.63
N PHE A 110 -0.90 -12.99 -12.20
CA PHE A 110 0.07 -12.22 -12.98
C PHE A 110 1.51 -12.73 -12.84
N ALA A 111 1.82 -13.55 -11.83
CA ALA A 111 3.18 -14.06 -11.61
C ALA A 111 3.70 -14.82 -12.84
N GLY A 112 2.88 -15.71 -13.42
CA GLY A 112 3.24 -16.46 -14.62
C GLY A 112 3.27 -15.65 -15.92
N VAL A 113 2.72 -14.42 -15.92
CA VAL A 113 2.79 -13.50 -17.07
C VAL A 113 4.11 -12.74 -17.06
N VAL A 114 4.59 -12.33 -15.89
CA VAL A 114 5.89 -11.64 -15.73
C VAL A 114 7.03 -12.56 -16.17
N ASP A 115 7.04 -13.82 -15.73
CA ASP A 115 8.08 -14.79 -16.11
C ASP A 115 8.15 -15.05 -17.62
N LYS A 116 7.03 -14.98 -18.35
CA LYS A 116 6.99 -15.21 -19.80
C LYS A 116 7.25 -13.96 -20.64
N ILE A 117 7.04 -12.76 -20.09
CA ILE A 117 7.25 -11.49 -20.80
C ILE A 117 8.71 -11.02 -20.68
N PHE A 118 9.40 -11.38 -19.60
CA PHE A 118 10.78 -10.94 -19.33
C PHE A 118 11.82 -12.07 -19.42
N ALA A 119 11.43 -13.27 -19.86
CA ALA A 119 12.33 -14.32 -20.33
C ALA A 119 12.64 -14.15 -21.81
#